data_AF-X1HVX9-F1
#
_entry.id   AF-X1HVX9-F1
#
_cell.length_a   1.000
_cell.length_b   1.000
_cell.length_c   1.000
_cell.angle_alpha   90.00
_cell.angle_beta   90.00
_cell.angle_gamma   90.00
#
_symmetry.space_group_name_H-M   'P 1'
#
loop_
_entity.id
_entity.type
_entity.pdbx_description
1 polymer ?
#
loop_
_entity_poly.entity_id
_entity_poly.type
_entity_poly.pdbx_seq_one_letter_code
_entity_poly.pdbx_strand_id
1 'polypeptide(L)'
;SQTRFYSSIMVMKLGSEFGTDFEEYKNLENGEIKSEAGFMKYLAVKDTTTRGERNRKFRSYLYNSVLENKDNRIAQFVSASNRSTDNKPLTIDMLSKSIFACFLYREPVEDNMATDVYKRAKEIDNVVALMNTLYDLALGGWNPKVGKNDTTQRKLARLFRSKSIMAWAELLRDAICGKLDIQDAEDRARPFYREFSESELAKIRDVVARLVNWKMWISPTEDAIDRILADNKSAIKTWFREHGFTTGYLMGAPE
;
A
#
# COMPACT_ATOMS: atom_id res chain seq x y z
N SER A 1 2.33 -31.74 -24.79
CA SER A 1 2.19 -30.28 -24.93
C SER A 1 1.07 -29.80 -24.03
N GLN A 2 1.40 -29.38 -22.80
CA GLN A 2 0.44 -28.79 -21.87
C GLN A 2 0.64 -27.28 -21.92
N THR A 3 -0.25 -26.58 -22.60
CA THR A 3 -0.36 -25.12 -22.58
C THR A 3 -0.63 -24.71 -21.13
N ARG A 4 0.44 -24.45 -20.35
CA ARG A 4 0.34 -24.06 -18.95
C ARG A 4 -0.32 -22.69 -18.92
N PHE A 5 -1.58 -22.65 -18.50
CA PHE A 5 -2.40 -21.44 -18.44
C PHE A 5 -1.81 -20.45 -17.43
N TYR A 6 -0.98 -19.53 -17.89
CA TYR A 6 -0.67 -18.28 -17.20
C TYR A 6 -1.82 -17.29 -17.46
N SER A 7 -3.02 -17.59 -16.97
CA SER A 7 -4.21 -16.75 -17.18
C SER A 7 -4.50 -15.81 -16.01
N SER A 8 -3.50 -15.45 -15.22
CA SER A 8 -3.70 -14.41 -14.21
C SER A 8 -3.62 -13.03 -14.87
N ILE A 9 -4.56 -12.14 -14.54
CA ILE A 9 -4.56 -10.73 -15.00
C ILE A 9 -3.20 -10.06 -14.69
N MET A 10 -2.53 -10.52 -13.64
CA MET A 10 -1.19 -10.08 -13.24
C MET A 10 -0.10 -10.41 -14.26
N VAL A 11 -0.08 -11.64 -14.78
CA VAL A 11 0.82 -12.04 -15.87
C VAL A 11 0.58 -11.17 -17.11
N MET A 12 -0.68 -10.87 -17.44
CA MET A 12 -1.00 -9.98 -18.55
C MET A 12 -0.48 -8.55 -18.32
N LYS A 13 -0.63 -8.02 -17.09
CA LYS A 13 -0.09 -6.69 -16.73
C LYS A 13 1.45 -6.65 -16.70
N LEU A 14 2.12 -7.73 -16.29
CA LEU A 14 3.58 -7.83 -16.44
C LEU A 14 3.96 -7.78 -17.92
N GLY A 15 3.23 -8.53 -18.76
CA GLY A 15 3.39 -8.50 -20.21
C GLY A 15 3.17 -7.11 -20.81
N SER A 16 2.24 -6.30 -20.31
CA SER A 16 2.06 -4.94 -20.81
C SER A 16 3.20 -4.00 -20.40
N GLU A 17 3.68 -4.08 -19.16
CA GLU A 17 4.70 -3.17 -18.62
C GLU A 17 6.14 -3.52 -19.06
N PHE A 18 6.39 -4.82 -19.24
CA PHE A 18 7.68 -5.36 -19.68
C PHE A 18 7.68 -5.88 -21.12
N GLY A 19 6.54 -5.80 -21.81
CA GLY A 19 6.41 -6.07 -23.23
C GLY A 19 6.84 -7.48 -23.62
N THR A 20 7.59 -7.54 -24.72
CA THR A 20 8.12 -8.77 -25.32
C THR A 20 9.04 -9.55 -24.39
N ASP A 21 9.73 -8.90 -23.45
CA ASP A 21 10.68 -9.57 -22.57
C ASP A 21 10.01 -10.58 -21.64
N PHE A 22 8.84 -10.23 -21.10
CA PHE A 22 8.11 -11.14 -20.23
C PHE A 22 7.48 -12.30 -21.01
N GLU A 23 6.98 -12.03 -22.21
CA GLU A 23 6.44 -13.07 -23.09
C GLU A 23 7.53 -14.06 -23.52
N GLU A 24 8.73 -13.58 -23.87
CA GLU A 24 9.87 -14.44 -24.16
C GLU A 24 10.26 -15.30 -22.95
N TYR A 25 10.40 -14.70 -21.76
CA TYR A 25 10.74 -15.42 -20.53
C TYR A 25 9.75 -16.55 -20.21
N LYS A 26 8.44 -16.26 -20.34
CA LYS A 26 7.35 -17.21 -20.10
C LYS A 26 7.44 -18.41 -21.04
N ASN A 27 7.83 -18.16 -22.29
CA ASN A 27 7.90 -19.18 -23.35
C ASN A 27 9.22 -19.96 -23.38
N LEU A 28 10.21 -19.64 -22.53
CA LEU A 28 11.43 -20.45 -22.42
C LEU A 28 11.10 -21.86 -21.91
N GLU A 29 11.34 -22.89 -22.72
CA GLU A 29 11.15 -24.30 -22.37
C GLU A 29 12.37 -24.89 -21.64
N ASN A 30 12.83 -24.22 -20.57
CA ASN A 30 14.03 -24.61 -19.83
C ASN A 30 13.75 -25.49 -18.59
N GLY A 31 12.49 -25.87 -18.36
CA GLY A 31 12.07 -26.67 -17.20
C GLY A 31 12.08 -25.91 -15.86
N GLU A 32 12.54 -24.65 -15.83
CA GLU A 32 12.60 -23.85 -14.61
C GLU A 32 11.22 -23.34 -14.19
N ILE A 33 11.10 -23.10 -12.88
CA ILE A 33 9.94 -22.42 -12.30
C ILE A 33 9.86 -21.00 -12.89
N LYS A 34 8.68 -20.64 -13.42
CA LYS A 34 8.42 -19.27 -13.84
C LYS A 34 7.97 -18.45 -12.64
N SER A 35 8.86 -17.58 -12.16
CA SER A 35 8.64 -16.69 -11.02
C SER A 35 9.03 -15.26 -11.37
N GLU A 36 8.62 -14.29 -10.55
CA GLU A 36 9.03 -12.90 -10.74
C GLU A 36 10.53 -12.73 -10.51
N ALA A 37 11.08 -13.41 -9.50
CA ALA A 37 12.52 -13.44 -9.26
C ALA A 37 13.28 -14.04 -10.45
N GLY A 38 12.75 -15.11 -11.06
CA GLY A 38 13.31 -15.70 -12.28
C GLY A 38 13.25 -14.74 -13.47
N PHE A 39 12.13 -14.03 -13.64
CA PHE A 39 11.99 -13.01 -14.67
C PHE A 39 13.00 -11.87 -14.50
N MET A 40 13.22 -11.40 -13.26
CA MET A 40 14.19 -10.34 -12.99
C MET A 40 15.64 -10.79 -13.22
N LYS A 41 15.95 -12.07 -13.01
CA LYS A 41 17.24 -12.68 -13.39
C LYS A 41 17.41 -12.75 -14.91
N TYR A 42 16.36 -13.15 -15.64
CA TYR A 42 16.35 -13.16 -17.09
C TYR A 42 16.59 -11.75 -17.66
N LEU A 43 15.88 -10.74 -17.14
CA LEU A 43 16.10 -9.34 -17.53
C LEU A 43 17.53 -8.87 -17.25
N ALA A 44 18.16 -9.33 -16.17
CA ALA A 44 19.53 -8.94 -15.86
C ALA A 44 20.58 -9.42 -16.87
N VAL A 45 20.26 -10.45 -17.65
CA VAL A 45 21.12 -10.96 -18.73
C VAL A 45 20.81 -10.28 -20.06
N LYS A 46 19.53 -9.96 -20.31
CA LYS A 46 19.07 -9.39 -21.58
C LYS A 46 19.22 -7.87 -21.66
N ASP A 47 19.01 -7.19 -20.54
CA ASP A 47 18.94 -5.72 -20.45
C ASP A 47 20.23 -5.16 -19.83
N THR A 48 20.77 -4.10 -20.43
CA THR A 48 21.98 -3.38 -19.98
C THR A 48 21.72 -2.44 -18.81
N THR A 49 20.45 -2.26 -18.40
CA THR A 49 20.09 -1.44 -17.25
C THR A 49 20.77 -1.92 -15.97
N THR A 50 20.86 -1.03 -14.99
CA THR A 50 21.39 -1.38 -13.67
C THR A 50 20.37 -2.19 -12.88
N ARG A 51 20.83 -2.97 -11.88
CA ARG A 51 19.95 -3.66 -10.92
C ARG A 51 18.98 -2.67 -10.24
N GLY A 52 19.45 -1.46 -9.93
CA GLY A 52 18.63 -0.42 -9.32
C GLY A 52 17.48 0.06 -10.21
N GLU A 53 17.74 0.24 -11.51
CA GLU A 53 16.72 0.65 -12.48
C GLU A 53 15.68 -0.45 -12.71
N ARG A 54 16.11 -1.71 -12.85
CA ARG A 54 15.18 -2.85 -12.96
C ARG A 54 14.27 -2.94 -11.73
N ASN A 55 14.84 -2.84 -10.53
CA ASN A 55 14.05 -2.85 -9.29
C ASN A 55 13.08 -1.66 -9.21
N ARG A 56 13.48 -0.49 -9.73
CA ARG A 56 12.59 0.68 -9.81
C ARG A 56 11.43 0.43 -10.77
N LYS A 57 11.69 -0.12 -11.96
CA LYS A 57 10.66 -0.47 -12.95
C LYS A 57 9.69 -1.51 -12.38
N PHE A 58 10.21 -2.54 -11.71
CA PHE A 58 9.39 -3.55 -11.05
C PHE A 58 8.50 -2.95 -9.94
N ARG A 59 9.02 -2.06 -9.10
CA ARG A 59 8.19 -1.39 -8.10
C ARG A 59 7.14 -0.47 -8.73
N SER A 60 7.49 0.23 -9.81
CA SER A 60 6.54 1.05 -10.58
C SER A 60 5.38 0.21 -11.10
N TYR A 61 5.69 -0.96 -11.69
CA TYR A 61 4.71 -1.95 -12.11
C TYR A 61 3.72 -2.31 -10.97
N LEU A 62 4.24 -2.60 -9.77
CA LEU A 62 3.38 -2.97 -8.64
C LEU A 62 2.48 -1.82 -8.20
N TYR A 63 3.03 -0.61 -8.12
CA TYR A 63 2.26 0.57 -7.73
C TYR A 63 1.16 0.88 -8.77
N ASN A 64 1.49 0.83 -10.06
CA ASN A 64 0.53 1.01 -11.14
C ASN A 64 -0.55 -0.08 -11.12
N SER A 65 -0.17 -1.34 -10.85
CA SER A 65 -1.13 -2.44 -10.77
C SER A 65 -2.20 -2.21 -9.69
N VAL A 66 -1.85 -1.57 -8.58
CA VAL A 66 -2.79 -1.14 -7.52
C VAL A 66 -3.57 0.11 -7.92
N LEU A 67 -2.91 1.15 -8.44
CA LEU A 67 -3.52 2.44 -8.75
C LEU A 67 -4.47 2.40 -9.96
N GLU A 68 -4.16 1.55 -10.94
CA GLU A 68 -4.97 1.35 -12.16
C GLU A 68 -5.99 0.22 -11.98
N ASN A 69 -6.07 -0.40 -10.79
CA ASN A 69 -7.19 -1.28 -10.50
C ASN A 69 -8.49 -0.47 -10.56
N LYS A 70 -9.43 -0.91 -11.40
CA LYS A 70 -10.72 -0.24 -11.63
C LYS A 70 -11.54 -0.03 -10.35
N ASP A 71 -11.33 -0.88 -9.35
CA ASP A 71 -12.06 -0.84 -8.08
C ASP A 71 -11.37 0.10 -7.07
N ASN A 72 -10.20 0.68 -7.38
CA ASN A 72 -9.48 1.58 -6.49
C ASN A 72 -10.07 3.00 -6.49
N ARG A 73 -10.87 3.31 -5.46
CA ARG A 73 -11.53 4.61 -5.33
C ARG A 73 -10.62 5.74 -4.84
N ILE A 74 -9.45 5.42 -4.31
CA ILE A 74 -8.45 6.43 -3.90
C ILE A 74 -7.66 6.95 -5.10
N ALA A 75 -7.53 6.19 -6.18
CA ALA A 75 -6.69 6.54 -7.34
C ALA A 75 -6.95 7.96 -7.88
N GLN A 76 -8.21 8.40 -7.89
CA GLN A 76 -8.61 9.75 -8.33
C GLN A 76 -8.01 10.90 -7.48
N PHE A 77 -7.67 10.64 -6.22
CA PHE A 77 -7.05 11.61 -5.30
C PHE A 77 -5.52 11.60 -5.36
N VAL A 78 -4.93 10.74 -6.20
CA VAL A 78 -3.48 10.62 -6.36
C VAL A 78 -3.02 11.49 -7.53
N SER A 79 -2.13 12.42 -7.22
CA SER A 79 -1.43 13.25 -8.18
C SER A 79 -0.45 12.41 -8.99
N ALA A 80 -0.49 12.59 -10.32
CA ALA A 80 0.51 12.04 -11.23
C ALA A 80 1.87 12.75 -11.09
N SER A 81 1.89 13.94 -10.47
CA SER A 81 3.13 14.66 -10.18
C SER A 81 3.59 14.39 -8.75
N ASN A 82 4.84 14.74 -8.45
CA ASN A 82 5.39 14.69 -7.10
C ASN A 82 4.84 15.78 -6.16
N ARG A 83 3.84 16.56 -6.59
CA ARG A 83 3.20 17.60 -5.79
C ARG A 83 1.72 17.27 -5.60
N SER A 84 1.26 17.33 -4.36
CA SER A 84 -0.16 17.29 -4.03
C SER A 84 -0.84 18.59 -4.49
N THR A 85 -2.11 18.50 -4.84
CA THR A 85 -2.98 19.64 -5.11
C THR A 85 -4.22 19.55 -4.23
N ASP A 86 -5.02 20.61 -4.19
CA ASP A 86 -6.29 20.58 -3.44
C ASP A 86 -7.21 19.46 -3.94
N ASN A 87 -7.24 19.19 -5.24
CA ASN A 87 -8.05 18.09 -5.80
C ASN A 87 -7.41 16.71 -5.62
N LYS A 88 -6.07 16.65 -5.53
CA LYS A 88 -5.29 15.42 -5.48
C LYS A 88 -4.32 15.47 -4.28
N PRO A 89 -4.82 15.25 -3.05
CA PRO A 89 -4.04 15.42 -1.83
C PRO A 89 -2.92 14.40 -1.66
N LEU A 90 -2.96 13.28 -2.39
CA LEU A 90 -1.96 12.22 -2.30
C LEU A 90 -1.01 12.28 -3.50
N THR A 91 0.20 11.75 -3.31
CA THR A 91 1.17 11.52 -4.40
C THR A 91 1.64 10.07 -4.38
N ILE A 92 2.16 9.60 -5.51
CA ILE A 92 2.78 8.26 -5.59
C ILE A 92 3.94 8.16 -4.60
N ASP A 93 4.75 9.21 -4.44
CA ASP A 93 5.85 9.23 -3.46
C ASP A 93 5.34 8.98 -2.03
N MET A 94 4.25 9.64 -1.63
CA MET A 94 3.63 9.45 -0.31
C MET A 94 3.19 8.00 -0.12
N LEU A 95 2.45 7.44 -1.07
CA LEU A 95 1.97 6.05 -1.00
C LEU A 95 3.12 5.04 -1.00
N SER A 96 4.16 5.28 -1.81
CA SER A 96 5.34 4.41 -1.93
C SER A 96 6.15 4.30 -0.63
N LYS A 97 6.07 5.33 0.23
CA LYS A 97 6.75 5.42 1.53
C LYS A 97 5.83 5.12 2.72
N SER A 98 4.55 4.86 2.47
CA SER A 98 3.54 4.59 3.50
C SER A 98 2.81 3.28 3.21
N ILE A 99 1.63 3.34 2.57
CA ILE A 99 0.77 2.19 2.31
C ILE A 99 1.51 1.10 1.54
N PHE A 100 2.16 1.42 0.42
CA PHE A 100 2.87 0.40 -0.37
C PHE A 100 4.13 -0.09 0.33
N ALA A 101 4.80 0.74 1.13
CA ALA A 101 5.95 0.28 1.93
C ALA A 101 5.54 -0.69 3.05
N CYS A 102 4.30 -0.60 3.52
CA CYS A 102 3.81 -1.36 4.67
C CYS A 102 2.99 -2.60 4.30
N PHE A 103 2.27 -2.56 3.18
CA PHE A 103 1.27 -3.58 2.84
C PHE A 103 1.50 -4.27 1.50
N LEU A 104 2.39 -3.75 0.64
CA LEU A 104 2.72 -4.37 -0.63
C LEU A 104 4.14 -4.92 -0.58
N TYR A 105 4.32 -6.20 -0.89
CA TYR A 105 5.63 -6.81 -0.99
C TYR A 105 6.30 -6.37 -2.29
N ARG A 106 7.35 -5.57 -2.14
CA ARG A 106 7.97 -4.82 -3.24
C ARG A 106 9.15 -5.53 -3.89
N GLU A 107 9.45 -6.73 -3.42
CA GLU A 107 10.49 -7.57 -3.98
C GLU A 107 9.86 -8.65 -4.87
N PRO A 108 10.55 -9.06 -5.95
CA PRO A 108 10.09 -10.15 -6.81
C PRO A 108 9.96 -11.44 -6.00
N VAL A 109 8.82 -12.12 -6.10
CA VAL A 109 8.62 -13.41 -5.40
C VAL A 109 9.22 -14.57 -6.18
N GLU A 110 9.61 -15.62 -5.46
CA GLU A 110 10.11 -16.87 -6.05
C GLU A 110 9.01 -17.87 -6.40
N ASP A 111 7.78 -17.60 -5.97
CA ASP A 111 6.64 -18.48 -6.18
C ASP A 111 6.39 -18.76 -7.67
N ASN A 112 5.94 -19.97 -7.96
CA ASN A 112 5.56 -20.37 -9.30
C ASN A 112 4.28 -19.63 -9.73
N MET A 113 4.42 -18.72 -10.69
CA MET A 113 3.32 -17.90 -11.23
C MET A 113 2.19 -18.72 -11.87
N ALA A 114 2.42 -20.00 -12.16
CA ALA A 114 1.42 -20.92 -12.69
C ALA A 114 0.64 -21.70 -11.60
N THR A 115 0.84 -21.38 -10.32
CA THR A 115 0.24 -22.12 -9.19
C THR A 115 -0.47 -21.19 -8.22
N ASP A 116 -1.35 -21.76 -7.41
CA ASP A 116 -2.11 -21.00 -6.40
C ASP A 116 -1.25 -20.47 -5.25
N VAL A 117 0.02 -20.87 -5.15
CA VAL A 117 0.99 -20.30 -4.21
C VAL A 117 1.31 -18.85 -4.59
N TYR A 118 1.22 -18.49 -5.87
CA TYR A 118 1.44 -17.12 -6.34
C TYR A 118 0.25 -16.22 -5.99
N LYS A 119 0.39 -15.42 -4.93
CA LYS A 119 -0.68 -14.57 -4.36
C LYS A 119 -0.63 -13.10 -4.76
N ARG A 120 0.17 -12.70 -5.76
CA ARG A 120 0.31 -11.27 -6.13
C ARG A 120 -1.01 -10.60 -6.54
N ALA A 121 -1.89 -11.31 -7.25
CA ALA A 121 -3.21 -10.79 -7.59
C ALA A 121 -4.03 -10.49 -6.33
N LYS A 122 -4.05 -11.45 -5.39
CA LYS A 122 -4.72 -11.31 -4.09
C LYS A 122 -4.10 -10.19 -3.24
N GLU A 123 -2.78 -10.05 -3.26
CA GLU A 123 -2.09 -8.97 -2.58
C GLU A 123 -2.55 -7.59 -3.08
N ILE A 124 -2.63 -7.41 -4.39
CA ILE A 124 -3.12 -6.16 -4.98
C ILE A 124 -4.58 -5.92 -4.60
N ASP A 125 -5.44 -6.92 -4.70
CA ASP A 125 -6.84 -6.82 -4.31
C ASP A 125 -6.98 -6.45 -2.82
N ASN A 126 -6.15 -7.03 -1.95
CA ASN A 126 -6.13 -6.72 -0.51
C ASN A 126 -5.67 -5.29 -0.24
N VAL A 127 -4.63 -4.80 -0.95
CA VAL A 127 -4.18 -3.41 -0.83
C VAL A 127 -5.26 -2.45 -1.34
N VAL A 128 -5.93 -2.79 -2.45
CA VAL A 128 -7.07 -2.03 -2.97
C VAL A 128 -8.22 -2.02 -1.96
N ALA A 129 -8.52 -3.14 -1.29
CA ALA A 129 -9.53 -3.22 -0.24
C ALA A 129 -9.20 -2.32 0.97
N LEU A 130 -7.93 -2.26 1.39
CA LEU A 130 -7.49 -1.32 2.43
C LEU A 130 -7.63 0.14 1.98
N MET A 131 -7.21 0.46 0.76
CA MET A 131 -7.38 1.81 0.20
C MET A 131 -8.85 2.20 0.09
N ASN A 132 -9.71 1.27 -0.33
CA ASN A 132 -11.16 1.47 -0.37
C ASN A 132 -11.76 1.66 1.02
N THR A 133 -11.25 0.98 2.04
CA THR A 133 -11.66 1.18 3.43
C THR A 133 -11.26 2.58 3.93
N LEU A 134 -10.05 3.05 3.60
CA LEU A 134 -9.62 4.42 3.89
C LEU A 134 -10.45 5.48 3.13
N TYR A 135 -10.90 5.16 1.92
CA TYR A 135 -11.84 6.01 1.18
C TYR A 135 -13.18 6.10 1.91
N ASP A 136 -13.80 4.96 2.24
CA ASP A 136 -15.12 4.92 2.88
C ASP A 136 -15.15 5.61 4.23
N LEU A 137 -14.10 5.43 5.03
CA LEU A 137 -14.05 5.96 6.39
C LEU A 137 -13.51 7.39 6.45
N ALA A 138 -12.74 7.83 5.45
CA ALA A 138 -12.06 9.12 5.48
C ALA A 138 -12.06 9.85 4.13
N LEU A 139 -11.24 9.42 3.17
CA LEU A 139 -10.88 10.24 2.01
C LEU A 139 -12.07 10.56 1.08
N GLY A 140 -13.15 9.76 1.13
CA GLY A 140 -14.39 10.05 0.41
C GLY A 140 -15.07 11.36 0.85
N GLY A 141 -14.77 11.86 2.05
CA GLY A 141 -15.22 13.17 2.52
C GLY A 141 -14.34 14.36 2.09
N TRP A 142 -13.28 14.13 1.32
CA TRP A 142 -12.38 15.19 0.89
C TRP A 142 -13.08 16.16 -0.06
N ASN A 143 -13.08 17.45 0.27
CA ASN A 143 -13.70 18.47 -0.55
C ASN A 143 -12.72 19.63 -0.80
N PRO A 144 -12.21 19.82 -2.03
CA PRO A 144 -11.23 20.85 -2.35
C PRO A 144 -11.80 22.28 -2.27
N LYS A 145 -13.13 22.43 -2.21
CA LYS A 145 -13.81 23.75 -2.21
C LYS A 145 -14.07 24.29 -0.81
N VAL A 146 -13.99 23.47 0.22
CA VAL A 146 -14.19 23.94 1.60
C VAL A 146 -12.88 24.49 2.16
N GLY A 147 -12.99 25.55 2.95
CA GLY A 147 -11.83 26.18 3.58
C GLY A 147 -11.18 25.26 4.63
N LYS A 148 -9.92 25.53 4.95
CA LYS A 148 -9.12 24.76 5.93
C LYS A 148 -9.69 24.77 7.36
N ASN A 149 -10.65 25.64 7.64
CA ASN A 149 -11.34 25.74 8.93
C ASN A 149 -12.48 24.72 9.07
N ASP A 150 -12.93 24.10 7.97
CA ASP A 150 -13.87 22.99 8.02
C ASP A 150 -13.27 21.81 8.81
N THR A 151 -14.03 21.27 9.75
CA THR A 151 -13.52 20.25 10.68
C THR A 151 -13.18 18.95 9.96
N THR A 152 -13.99 18.55 8.98
CA THR A 152 -13.74 17.34 8.17
C THR A 152 -12.51 17.54 7.30
N GLN A 153 -12.42 18.66 6.59
CA GLN A 153 -11.27 18.97 5.74
C GLN A 153 -9.97 19.06 6.54
N ARG A 154 -10.00 19.67 7.73
CA ARG A 154 -8.84 19.74 8.64
C ARG A 154 -8.42 18.35 9.11
N LYS A 155 -9.37 17.51 9.55
CA LYS A 155 -9.11 16.11 9.92
C LYS A 155 -8.42 15.35 8.79
N LEU A 156 -8.97 15.43 7.58
CA LEU A 156 -8.41 14.72 6.43
C LEU A 156 -7.04 15.26 6.02
N ALA A 157 -6.85 16.58 6.06
CA ALA A 157 -5.55 17.20 5.78
C ALA A 157 -4.48 16.75 6.78
N ARG A 158 -4.82 16.60 8.06
CA ARG A 158 -3.93 16.05 9.10
C ARG A 158 -3.62 14.58 8.88
N LEU A 159 -4.66 13.77 8.61
CA LEU A 159 -4.53 12.33 8.40
C LEU A 159 -3.66 12.03 7.17
N PHE A 160 -3.90 12.70 6.05
CA PHE A 160 -3.24 12.43 4.78
C PHE A 160 -2.02 13.32 4.48
N ARG A 161 -1.55 14.11 5.45
CA ARG A 161 -0.29 14.85 5.29
C ARG A 161 0.87 13.88 5.09
N SER A 162 1.80 14.20 4.17
CA SER A 162 2.90 13.31 3.74
C SER A 162 3.59 12.55 4.88
N LYS A 163 4.09 13.26 5.90
CA LYS A 163 4.80 12.62 7.02
C LYS A 163 3.86 11.97 8.05
N SER A 164 2.60 12.43 8.12
CA SER A 164 1.55 11.83 8.95
C SER A 164 1.22 10.42 8.46
N ILE A 165 0.91 10.26 7.17
CA ILE A 165 0.61 8.96 6.56
C ILE A 165 1.79 8.00 6.64
N MET A 166 3.02 8.47 6.47
CA MET A 166 4.21 7.63 6.68
C MET A 166 4.35 7.17 8.13
N ALA A 167 3.97 8.00 9.11
CA ALA A 167 4.07 7.66 10.53
C ALA A 167 2.96 6.67 10.95
N TRP A 168 1.70 6.94 10.61
CA TRP A 168 0.61 6.06 11.02
C TRP A 168 0.51 4.78 10.20
N ALA A 169 1.01 4.73 8.96
CA ALA A 169 0.98 3.49 8.17
C ALA A 169 1.79 2.36 8.83
N GLU A 170 2.92 2.69 9.47
CA GLU A 170 3.71 1.72 10.23
C GLU A 170 2.94 1.19 11.45
N LEU A 171 2.29 2.08 12.19
CA LEU A 171 1.44 1.72 13.34
C LEU A 171 0.25 0.86 12.90
N LEU A 172 -0.39 1.23 11.78
CA LEU A 172 -1.51 0.51 11.20
C LEU A 172 -1.10 -0.89 10.78
N ARG A 173 0.06 -1.04 10.12
CA ARG A 173 0.60 -2.34 9.72
C ARG A 173 0.82 -3.23 10.93
N ASP A 174 1.50 -2.71 11.95
CA ASP A 174 1.80 -3.50 13.14
C ASP A 174 0.51 -3.91 13.87
N ALA A 175 -0.50 -3.04 13.89
CA ALA A 175 -1.80 -3.31 14.49
C ALA A 175 -2.60 -4.34 13.69
N ILE A 176 -2.60 -4.25 12.36
CA ILE A 176 -3.26 -5.24 11.49
C ILE A 176 -2.58 -6.60 11.64
N CYS A 177 -1.24 -6.66 11.58
CA CYS A 177 -0.52 -7.92 11.80
C CYS A 177 -0.83 -8.52 13.17
N GLY A 178 -0.87 -7.70 14.23
CA GLY A 178 -1.27 -8.16 15.56
C GLY A 178 -2.72 -8.65 15.62
N LYS A 179 -3.66 -7.94 14.98
CA LYS A 179 -5.09 -8.27 14.98
C LYS A 179 -5.42 -9.54 14.18
N LEU A 180 -4.59 -9.85 13.20
CA LEU A 180 -4.71 -11.03 12.34
C LEU A 180 -3.76 -12.17 12.77
N ASP A 181 -3.11 -12.03 13.93
CA ASP A 181 -2.17 -13.02 14.47
C ASP A 181 -1.02 -13.39 13.51
N ILE A 182 -0.58 -12.43 12.70
CA ILE A 182 0.56 -12.55 11.78
C ILE A 182 1.86 -12.29 12.57
N GLN A 183 2.44 -13.36 13.11
CA GLN A 183 3.59 -13.29 14.01
C GLN A 183 4.93 -13.48 13.30
N ASP A 184 5.01 -14.40 12.33
CA ASP A 184 6.28 -14.77 11.70
C ASP A 184 6.89 -13.61 10.91
N ALA A 185 8.20 -13.41 11.05
CA ALA A 185 8.89 -12.25 10.46
C ALA A 185 8.78 -12.20 8.93
N GLU A 186 8.83 -13.36 8.27
CA GLU A 186 8.64 -13.47 6.82
C GLU A 186 7.24 -13.03 6.41
N ASP A 187 6.23 -13.51 7.14
CA ASP A 187 4.83 -13.19 6.90
C ASP A 187 4.50 -11.72 7.19
N ARG A 188 5.10 -11.14 8.24
CA ARG A 188 5.02 -9.71 8.56
C ARG A 188 5.71 -8.83 7.53
N ALA A 189 6.66 -9.36 6.75
CA ALA A 189 7.27 -8.63 5.64
C ALA A 189 6.35 -8.55 4.41
N ARG A 190 5.40 -9.47 4.28
CA ARG A 190 4.40 -9.54 3.20
C ARG A 190 2.97 -9.70 3.74
N PRO A 191 2.48 -8.78 4.58
CA PRO A 191 1.28 -9.01 5.37
C PRO A 191 0.02 -9.23 4.54
N PHE A 192 -0.04 -8.69 3.30
CA PHE A 192 -1.19 -8.84 2.42
C PHE A 192 -0.96 -9.83 1.28
N TYR A 193 0.21 -10.44 1.17
CA TYR A 193 0.49 -11.52 0.20
C TYR A 193 -0.15 -12.84 0.67
N ARG A 194 -1.48 -12.85 0.73
CA ARG A 194 -2.32 -13.93 1.25
C ARG A 194 -3.76 -13.74 0.82
N GLU A 195 -4.62 -14.67 1.20
CA GLU A 195 -6.06 -14.51 1.09
C GLU A 195 -6.63 -14.07 2.44
N PHE A 196 -7.59 -13.15 2.42
CA PHE A 196 -8.34 -12.76 3.61
C PHE A 196 -9.77 -13.27 3.52
N SER A 197 -10.25 -13.84 4.61
CA SER A 197 -11.67 -14.07 4.85
C SER A 197 -12.41 -12.76 5.11
N GLU A 198 -13.74 -12.77 4.97
CA GLU A 198 -14.58 -11.61 5.32
C GLU A 198 -14.39 -11.18 6.78
N SER A 199 -14.18 -12.14 7.69
CA SER A 199 -13.93 -11.86 9.10
C SER A 199 -12.61 -11.11 9.33
N GLU A 200 -11.57 -11.42 8.57
CA GLU A 200 -10.28 -10.73 8.65
C GLU A 200 -10.34 -9.35 8.02
N LEU A 201 -11.08 -9.19 6.91
CA LEU A 201 -11.35 -7.88 6.31
C LEU A 201 -12.13 -6.98 7.28
N ALA A 202 -13.10 -7.53 8.02
CA ALA A 202 -13.82 -6.81 9.07
C ALA A 202 -12.87 -6.36 10.20
N LYS A 203 -11.98 -7.25 10.67
CA LYS A 203 -10.94 -6.88 11.66
C LYS A 203 -10.04 -5.75 11.14
N ILE A 204 -9.61 -5.79 9.88
CA ILE A 204 -8.83 -4.71 9.26
C ILE A 204 -9.62 -3.40 9.27
N ARG A 205 -10.90 -3.44 8.89
CA ARG A 205 -11.79 -2.27 8.90
C ARG A 205 -11.91 -1.65 10.28
N ASP A 206 -12.03 -2.45 11.33
CA ASP A 206 -12.09 -1.95 12.72
C ASP A 206 -10.82 -1.22 13.14
N VAL A 207 -9.65 -1.75 12.77
CA VAL A 207 -8.36 -1.11 13.05
C VAL A 207 -8.27 0.23 12.30
N VAL A 208 -8.69 0.27 11.03
CA VAL A 208 -8.73 1.51 10.24
C VAL A 208 -9.73 2.51 10.83
N ALA A 209 -10.89 2.06 11.30
CA ALA A 209 -11.88 2.92 11.95
C ALA A 209 -11.31 3.59 13.21
N ARG A 210 -10.54 2.85 14.03
CA ARG A 210 -9.84 3.42 15.20
C ARG A 210 -8.79 4.44 14.81
N LEU A 211 -8.01 4.18 13.76
CA LEU A 211 -7.08 5.15 13.16
C LEU A 211 -7.81 6.44 12.78
N VAL A 212 -8.89 6.32 11.99
CA VAL A 212 -9.62 7.48 11.45
C VAL A 212 -10.35 8.25 12.54
N ASN A 213 -10.81 7.59 13.60
CA ASN A 213 -11.59 8.21 14.68
C ASN A 213 -10.76 8.63 15.90
N TRP A 214 -9.44 8.60 15.81
CA TRP A 214 -8.61 9.12 16.89
C TRP A 214 -8.89 10.61 17.15
N LYS A 215 -9.15 10.94 18.42
CA LYS A 215 -9.70 12.23 18.87
C LYS A 215 -8.86 13.44 18.45
N MET A 216 -7.54 13.29 18.35
CA MET A 216 -6.66 14.40 18.01
C MET A 216 -6.79 14.88 16.57
N TRP A 217 -7.40 14.09 15.66
CA TRP A 217 -7.60 14.56 14.29
C TRP A 217 -8.56 15.74 14.19
N ILE A 218 -9.54 15.80 15.09
CA ILE A 218 -10.56 16.86 15.12
C ILE A 218 -10.21 18.01 16.08
N SER A 219 -9.01 18.01 16.68
CA SER A 219 -8.55 19.10 17.54
C SER A 219 -8.75 20.48 16.88
N PRO A 220 -8.95 21.56 17.66
CA PRO A 220 -9.09 22.91 17.12
C PRO A 220 -7.95 23.31 16.17
N THR A 221 -8.16 24.36 15.39
CA THR A 221 -7.09 24.99 14.61
C THR A 221 -5.98 25.48 15.53
N GLU A 222 -4.72 25.39 15.08
CA GLU A 222 -3.54 25.85 15.83
C GLU A 222 -3.20 25.02 17.07
N ASP A 223 -3.85 23.87 17.23
CA ASP A 223 -3.47 22.86 18.20
C ASP A 223 -2.04 22.34 17.92
N ALA A 224 -1.37 21.81 18.94
CA ALA A 224 -0.02 21.26 18.85
C ALA A 224 0.14 20.23 17.71
N ILE A 225 -0.94 19.52 17.34
CA ILE A 225 -0.93 18.58 16.21
C ILE A 225 -0.55 19.26 14.87
N ASP A 226 -0.96 20.50 14.62
CA ASP A 226 -0.69 21.17 13.34
C ASP A 226 0.81 21.49 13.19
N ARG A 227 1.44 21.86 14.31
CA ARG A 227 2.89 22.11 14.39
C ARG A 227 3.68 20.82 14.26
N ILE A 228 3.35 19.78 15.03
CA ILE A 228 4.14 18.54 15.02
C ILE A 228 4.05 17.81 13.68
N LEU A 229 2.91 17.86 12.99
CA LEU A 229 2.77 17.25 11.67
C LEU A 229 3.63 17.91 10.58
N ALA A 230 4.22 19.08 10.85
CA ALA A 230 5.21 19.71 9.97
C ALA A 230 6.63 19.16 10.17
N ASP A 231 6.90 18.60 11.35
CA ASP A 231 8.19 18.04 11.74
C ASP A 231 8.47 16.71 11.03
N ASN A 232 9.60 16.06 11.30
CA ASN A 232 10.01 14.80 10.73
C ASN A 232 9.17 13.60 11.24
N LYS A 233 9.23 12.48 10.51
CA LYS A 233 8.45 11.27 10.81
C LYS A 233 8.67 10.76 12.24
N SER A 234 9.90 10.81 12.74
CA SER A 234 10.24 10.30 14.08
C SER A 234 9.60 11.14 15.18
N ALA A 235 9.63 12.47 15.05
CA ALA A 235 8.97 13.39 15.98
C ALA A 235 7.44 13.15 16.00
N ILE A 236 6.82 12.98 14.84
CA ILE A 236 5.39 12.67 14.73
C ILE A 236 5.05 11.34 15.43
N LYS A 237 5.86 10.28 15.23
CA LYS A 237 5.64 8.99 15.89
C LYS A 237 5.76 9.07 17.41
N THR A 238 6.72 9.84 17.92
CA THR A 238 6.86 10.07 19.37
C THR A 238 5.63 10.78 19.90
N TRP A 239 5.19 11.85 19.25
CA TRP A 239 4.02 12.61 19.67
C TRP A 239 2.73 11.78 19.62
N PHE A 240 2.55 10.96 18.57
CA PHE A 240 1.45 9.99 18.51
C PHE A 240 1.42 9.10 19.75
N ARG A 241 2.56 8.52 20.14
CA ARG A 241 2.64 7.66 21.33
C ARG A 241 2.31 8.41 22.61
N GLU A 242 2.84 9.62 22.79
CA GLU A 242 2.57 10.49 23.95
C GLU A 242 1.09 10.86 24.09
N HIS A 243 0.35 10.86 22.98
CA HIS A 243 -1.08 11.18 22.94
C HIS A 243 -1.96 9.92 22.77
N GLY A 244 -1.44 8.74 23.13
CA GLY A 244 -2.17 7.48 23.15
C GLY A 244 -2.38 6.82 21.78
N PHE A 245 -1.87 7.41 20.70
CA PHE A 245 -1.95 6.82 19.37
C PHE A 245 -0.87 5.77 19.17
N THR A 246 -1.18 4.54 19.58
CA THR A 246 -0.28 3.39 19.59
C THR A 246 -0.86 2.21 18.82
N THR A 247 -0.02 1.22 18.52
CA THR A 247 -0.46 -0.09 18.01
C THR A 247 -1.50 -0.73 18.93
N GLY A 248 -1.34 -0.62 20.26
CA GLY A 248 -2.31 -1.13 21.23
C GLY A 248 -3.68 -0.48 21.11
N TYR A 249 -3.71 0.86 21.04
CA TYR A 249 -4.95 1.61 20.81
C TYR A 249 -5.65 1.17 19.52
N LEU A 250 -4.89 1.01 18.42
CA LEU A 250 -5.42 0.55 17.13
C LEU A 250 -5.97 -0.89 17.17
N MET A 251 -5.37 -1.77 17.99
CA MET A 251 -5.90 -3.13 18.21
C MET A 251 -7.14 -3.16 19.12
N GLY A 252 -7.38 -2.09 19.86
CA GLY A 252 -8.49 -1.93 20.80
C GLY A 252 -8.16 -2.24 22.27
N ALA A 253 -6.89 -2.10 22.67
CA ALA A 253 -6.53 -2.13 24.08
C ALA A 253 -7.25 -1.00 24.84
N PRO A 254 -7.64 -1.21 26.12
CA PRO A 254 -8.18 -0.14 26.96
C PRO A 254 -7.17 1.01 27.09
N GLU A 255 -7.68 2.25 27.13
CA GLU A 255 -6.87 3.46 27.42
C GLU A 255 -6.34 3.47 28.86
#